data_AF-A0A3E1HE64-F1
#
_entry.id   AF-A0A3E1HE64-F1
#
_cell.length_a   1.000
_cell.length_b   1.000
_cell.length_c   1.000
_cell.angle_alpha   90.00
_cell.angle_beta   90.00
_cell.angle_gamma   90.00
#
_symmetry.space_group_name_H-M   'P 1'
#
loop_
_entity.id
_entity.type
_entity.pdbx_description
1 polymer ?
#
loop_
_entity_poly.entity_id
_entity_poly.type
_entity_poly.pdbx_seq_one_letter_code
_entity_poly.pdbx_strand_id
1 'polypeptide(L)'
;MKLRLMIGTLCVASLGLAGCASKVVQPNEYSGFLSNYSQLKEAKSPSGAEVMRWVDPQLDLSRYTAVYIEPTQFYPKPQATSRIPESTLRGINDYYNQALKRELAQSLPVANAPGPGVIVVRAAITAVSSKTESLKPYEFIPVALVAAAVSTGTGIRDQETTLGTEAQFLDGATHKVLAQVVRKGTGKPLANDSQVMKADDVKNVIDGWASDLHQSYVKLKKH
;
A
#
# COMPACT_ATOMS: atom_id res chain seq x y z
N MET A 1 27.04 -60.05 34.03
CA MET A 1 26.93 -58.74 34.69
C MET A 1 26.44 -57.73 33.66
N LYS A 2 25.30 -57.09 33.94
CA LYS A 2 24.56 -56.21 33.03
C LYS A 2 25.20 -54.82 33.05
N LEU A 3 25.43 -54.22 31.89
CA LEU A 3 25.54 -52.76 31.77
C LEU A 3 24.68 -52.29 30.61
N ARG A 4 23.46 -51.86 30.96
CA ARG A 4 22.53 -51.15 30.07
C ARG A 4 23.02 -49.70 29.99
N LEU A 5 23.48 -49.27 28.82
CA LEU A 5 23.72 -47.85 28.56
C LEU A 5 22.49 -47.30 27.83
N MET A 6 21.64 -46.60 28.59
CA MET A 6 20.54 -45.80 28.04
C MET A 6 21.15 -44.57 27.35
N ILE A 7 21.16 -44.56 26.03
CA ILE A 7 21.48 -43.35 25.25
C ILE A 7 20.17 -42.56 25.14
N GLY A 8 20.07 -41.52 25.95
CA GLY A 8 18.93 -40.60 25.99
C GLY A 8 18.85 -39.81 24.69
N THR A 9 17.69 -39.89 24.03
CA THR A 9 17.34 -39.09 22.86
C THR A 9 17.16 -37.63 23.29
N LEU A 10 18.23 -36.84 23.18
CA LEU A 10 18.18 -35.39 23.34
C LEU A 10 17.51 -34.79 22.08
N CYS A 11 16.18 -34.73 22.06
CA CYS A 11 15.43 -33.96 21.08
C CYS A 11 15.69 -32.47 21.32
N VAL A 12 16.74 -31.94 20.69
CA VAL A 12 16.93 -30.50 20.51
C VAL A 12 15.81 -30.03 19.57
N ALA A 13 14.70 -29.58 20.15
CA ALA A 13 13.68 -28.86 19.43
C ALA A 13 14.27 -27.49 19.02
N SER A 14 14.89 -27.44 17.85
CA SER A 14 15.20 -26.21 17.16
C SER A 14 13.88 -25.51 16.85
N LEU A 15 13.45 -24.63 17.76
CA LEU A 15 12.50 -23.56 17.50
C LEU A 15 13.11 -22.70 16.40
N GLY A 16 12.85 -23.10 15.15
CA GLY A 16 13.04 -22.24 14.00
C GLY A 16 12.11 -21.06 14.19
N LEU A 17 12.63 -19.97 14.72
CA LEU A 17 12.05 -18.64 14.52
C LEU A 17 12.20 -18.34 13.03
N ALA A 18 11.33 -18.91 12.22
CA ALA A 18 10.99 -18.37 10.93
C ALA A 18 10.32 -17.02 11.22
N GLY A 19 11.14 -15.99 11.39
CA GLY A 19 10.68 -14.62 11.32
C GLY A 19 10.13 -14.43 9.93
N CYS A 20 8.82 -14.61 9.75
CA CYS A 20 8.12 -14.08 8.59
C CYS A 20 8.34 -12.58 8.65
N ALA A 21 9.32 -12.08 7.89
CA ALA A 21 9.47 -10.67 7.62
C ALA A 21 8.15 -10.23 6.98
N SER A 22 7.29 -9.61 7.78
CA SER A 22 5.93 -9.27 7.40
C SER A 22 5.99 -8.27 6.24
N LYS A 23 5.39 -8.62 5.09
CA LYS A 23 5.39 -7.74 3.91
C LYS A 23 4.27 -6.69 3.98
N VAL A 24 3.42 -6.74 4.99
CA VAL A 24 2.37 -5.73 5.23
C VAL A 24 2.91 -4.47 5.87
N VAL A 25 2.17 -3.37 5.72
CA VAL A 25 2.43 -2.09 6.37
C VAL A 25 2.12 -2.22 7.85
N GLN A 26 3.09 -1.92 8.71
CA GLN A 26 2.95 -2.00 10.16
C GLN A 26 2.21 -0.77 10.70
N PRO A 27 1.56 -0.86 11.88
CA PRO A 27 0.79 0.27 12.42
C PRO A 27 1.56 1.58 12.64
N ASN A 28 2.87 1.49 12.90
CA ASN A 28 3.75 2.65 13.03
C ASN A 28 4.12 3.32 11.69
N GLU A 29 3.79 2.69 10.57
CA GLU A 29 3.99 3.20 9.20
C GLU A 29 2.72 3.88 8.64
N TYR A 30 1.61 3.90 9.39
CA TYR A 30 0.33 4.49 8.97
C TYR A 30 0.35 6.01 8.99
N SER A 31 -0.09 6.63 7.88
CA SER A 31 0.02 8.08 7.67
C SER A 31 -0.90 8.95 8.50
N GLY A 32 -1.98 8.39 9.03
CA GLY A 32 -3.10 9.15 9.58
C GLY A 32 -4.10 9.63 8.53
N PHE A 33 -4.00 9.18 7.27
CA PHE A 33 -4.96 9.51 6.21
C PHE A 33 -6.35 8.89 6.46
N LEU A 34 -6.39 7.64 6.95
CA LEU A 34 -7.63 6.96 7.29
C LEU A 34 -8.16 7.46 8.63
N SER A 35 -9.48 7.57 8.73
CA SER A 35 -10.16 8.01 9.96
C SER A 35 -10.07 6.98 11.11
N ASN A 36 -9.88 5.71 10.78
CA ASN A 36 -9.77 4.63 11.75
C ASN A 36 -8.97 3.46 11.17
N TYR A 37 -7.89 3.04 11.85
CA TYR A 37 -7.05 1.92 11.46
C TYR A 37 -7.32 0.63 12.25
N SER A 38 -8.07 0.71 13.36
CA SER A 38 -8.22 -0.41 14.31
C SER A 38 -8.94 -1.62 13.73
N GLN A 39 -9.66 -1.44 12.64
CA GLN A 39 -10.42 -2.48 11.96
C GLN A 39 -9.61 -3.21 10.89
N LEU A 40 -8.46 -2.66 10.49
CA LEU A 40 -7.62 -3.25 9.46
C LEU A 40 -7.05 -4.58 9.94
N LYS A 41 -7.13 -5.58 9.06
CA LYS A 41 -6.55 -6.90 9.26
C LYS A 41 -5.72 -7.28 8.04
N GLU A 42 -4.73 -8.12 8.26
CA GLU A 42 -3.99 -8.71 7.16
C GLU A 42 -4.92 -9.51 6.24
N ALA A 43 -4.79 -9.30 4.95
CA ALA A 43 -5.53 -9.98 3.91
C ALA A 43 -4.68 -10.14 2.65
N LYS A 44 -5.14 -10.96 1.72
CA LYS A 44 -4.57 -11.04 0.38
C LYS A 44 -5.42 -10.28 -0.62
N SER A 45 -4.77 -9.45 -1.41
CA SER A 45 -5.35 -8.85 -2.62
C SER A 45 -5.61 -9.93 -3.70
N PRO A 46 -6.41 -9.65 -4.75
CA PRO A 46 -6.64 -10.58 -5.84
C PRO A 46 -5.36 -11.09 -6.53
N SER A 47 -4.33 -10.24 -6.67
CA SER A 47 -3.00 -10.60 -7.16
C SER A 47 -2.17 -11.46 -6.20
N GLY A 48 -2.65 -11.69 -4.98
CA GLY A 48 -1.98 -12.46 -3.94
C GLY A 48 -1.05 -11.66 -3.03
N ALA A 49 -0.87 -10.35 -3.27
CA ALA A 49 -0.07 -9.50 -2.39
C ALA A 49 -0.75 -9.31 -1.03
N GLU A 50 0.06 -9.30 0.03
CA GLU A 50 -0.38 -9.03 1.40
C GLU A 50 -0.71 -7.55 1.56
N VAL A 51 -1.85 -7.27 2.21
CA VAL A 51 -2.38 -5.92 2.44
C VAL A 51 -3.00 -5.83 3.82
N MET A 52 -3.05 -4.64 4.39
CA MET A 52 -3.92 -4.36 5.52
C MET A 52 -5.25 -3.86 4.96
N ARG A 53 -6.34 -4.58 5.23
CA ARG A 53 -7.66 -4.27 4.66
C ARG A 53 -8.76 -4.48 5.68
N TRP A 54 -9.81 -3.69 5.54
CA TRP A 54 -11.09 -3.92 6.18
C TRP A 54 -12.21 -3.72 5.16
N VAL A 55 -13.26 -4.52 5.27
CA VAL A 55 -14.50 -4.40 4.48
C VAL A 55 -15.65 -4.51 5.48
N ASP A 56 -16.63 -3.62 5.37
CA ASP A 56 -17.84 -3.66 6.19
C ASP A 56 -18.52 -5.04 5.99
N PRO A 57 -18.73 -5.84 7.05
CA PRO A 57 -19.38 -7.13 6.93
C PRO A 57 -20.85 -7.04 6.49
N GLN A 58 -21.45 -5.85 6.55
CA GLN A 58 -22.80 -5.57 6.06
C GLN A 58 -22.80 -4.91 4.67
N LEU A 59 -21.65 -4.87 3.98
CA LEU A 59 -21.54 -4.28 2.66
C LEU A 59 -22.40 -5.04 1.65
N ASP A 60 -23.41 -4.36 1.12
CA ASP A 60 -24.18 -4.81 -0.04
C ASP A 60 -23.82 -3.93 -1.24
N LEU A 61 -23.04 -4.50 -2.17
CA LEU A 61 -22.61 -3.78 -3.38
C LEU A 61 -23.72 -3.59 -4.40
N SER A 62 -24.85 -4.30 -4.30
CA SER A 62 -25.98 -4.14 -5.23
C SER A 62 -26.65 -2.76 -5.10
N ARG A 63 -26.45 -2.09 -3.95
CA ARG A 63 -26.96 -0.74 -3.66
C ARG A 63 -26.23 0.36 -4.41
N TYR A 64 -25.08 0.07 -5.02
CA TYR A 64 -24.25 1.06 -5.67
C TYR A 64 -24.22 0.87 -7.18
N THR A 65 -24.57 1.92 -7.91
CA THR A 65 -24.72 1.93 -9.37
C THR A 65 -23.68 2.79 -10.06
N ALA A 66 -22.92 3.60 -9.32
CA ALA A 66 -21.85 4.43 -9.84
C ALA A 66 -20.71 4.60 -8.82
N VAL A 67 -19.60 5.15 -9.28
CA VAL A 67 -18.43 5.44 -8.46
C VAL A 67 -17.95 6.87 -8.70
N TYR A 68 -17.65 7.60 -7.63
CA TYR A 68 -17.00 8.90 -7.69
C TYR A 68 -15.59 8.76 -7.13
N ILE A 69 -14.59 9.16 -7.89
CA ILE A 69 -13.19 9.14 -7.47
C ILE A 69 -12.80 10.57 -7.12
N GLU A 70 -12.56 10.82 -5.84
CA GLU A 70 -11.99 12.11 -5.41
C GLU A 70 -10.60 12.30 -6.04
N PRO A 71 -10.20 13.54 -6.34
CA PRO A 71 -8.83 13.82 -6.77
C PRO A 71 -7.83 13.21 -5.80
N THR A 72 -6.98 12.32 -6.30
CA THR A 72 -5.95 11.71 -5.47
C THR A 72 -4.94 12.78 -5.04
N GLN A 73 -4.30 12.53 -3.90
CA GLN A 73 -3.35 13.45 -3.32
C GLN A 73 -2.20 12.69 -2.66
N PHE A 74 -1.17 13.42 -2.28
CA PHE A 74 -0.22 12.92 -1.31
C PHE A 74 -0.67 13.25 0.11
N TYR A 75 -0.50 12.31 1.02
CA TYR A 75 -0.74 12.56 2.43
C TYR A 75 0.26 11.82 3.33
N PRO A 76 0.99 12.54 4.20
CA PRO A 76 1.09 14.00 4.25
C PRO A 76 1.77 14.57 2.99
N LYS A 77 1.77 15.90 2.85
CA LYS A 77 2.36 16.55 1.67
C LYS A 77 3.89 16.29 1.64
N PRO A 78 4.43 15.71 0.56
CA PRO A 78 5.84 15.39 0.45
C PRO A 78 6.66 16.66 0.20
N GLN A 79 7.95 16.57 0.50
CA GLN A 79 8.93 17.56 0.09
C GLN A 79 9.67 17.07 -1.16
N ALA A 80 9.64 17.86 -2.23
CA ALA A 80 10.42 17.58 -3.43
C ALA A 80 11.91 17.61 -3.13
N THR A 81 12.67 16.74 -3.79
CA THR A 81 14.13 16.68 -3.71
C THR A 81 14.73 16.66 -5.11
N SER A 82 16.06 16.76 -5.23
CA SER A 82 16.74 16.55 -6.51
C SER A 82 16.51 15.14 -7.07
N ARG A 83 16.29 14.15 -6.20
CA ARG A 83 16.07 12.74 -6.54
C ARG A 83 14.63 12.47 -6.97
N ILE A 84 13.69 13.13 -6.30
CA ILE A 84 12.24 13.00 -6.51
C ILE A 84 11.69 14.43 -6.65
N PRO A 85 11.83 15.05 -7.84
CA PRO A 85 11.37 16.41 -8.08
C PRO A 85 9.84 16.48 -8.10
N GLU A 86 9.31 17.70 -7.96
CA GLU A 86 7.86 17.98 -8.00
C GLU A 86 7.18 17.43 -9.27
N SER A 87 7.89 17.44 -10.41
CA SER A 87 7.40 16.86 -11.66
C SER A 87 7.16 15.34 -11.55
N THR A 88 8.03 14.62 -10.83
CA THR A 88 7.87 13.19 -10.59
C THR A 88 6.68 12.94 -9.67
N LEU A 89 6.59 13.68 -8.56
CA LEU A 89 5.46 13.58 -7.63
C LEU A 89 4.12 13.83 -8.35
N ARG A 90 4.03 14.91 -9.13
CA ARG A 90 2.84 15.20 -9.94
C ARG A 90 2.52 14.08 -10.92
N GLY A 91 3.52 13.58 -11.65
CA GLY A 91 3.34 12.48 -12.60
C GLY A 91 2.85 11.19 -11.94
N ILE A 92 3.33 10.87 -10.74
CA ILE A 92 2.85 9.72 -9.95
C ILE A 92 1.38 9.92 -9.56
N ASN A 93 1.02 11.09 -9.01
CA ASN A 93 -0.35 11.36 -8.58
C ASN A 93 -1.35 11.37 -9.76
N ASP A 94 -0.96 12.02 -10.87
CA ASP A 94 -1.80 12.07 -12.08
C ASP A 94 -2.02 10.67 -12.64
N TYR A 95 -0.97 9.84 -12.69
CA TYR A 95 -1.10 8.46 -13.15
C TYR A 95 -1.94 7.61 -12.19
N TYR A 96 -1.78 7.80 -10.88
CA TYR A 96 -2.58 7.10 -9.87
C TYR A 96 -4.07 7.39 -10.02
N ASN A 97 -4.45 8.67 -10.14
CA ASN A 97 -5.83 9.09 -10.41
C ASN A 97 -6.37 8.48 -11.72
N GLN A 98 -5.58 8.48 -12.80
CA GLN A 98 -5.97 7.90 -14.08
C GLN A 98 -6.17 6.39 -13.98
N ALA A 99 -5.27 5.67 -13.31
CA ALA A 99 -5.35 4.23 -13.15
C ALA A 99 -6.59 3.81 -12.34
N LEU A 100 -6.88 4.49 -11.23
CA LEU A 100 -8.10 4.22 -10.45
C LEU A 100 -9.36 4.41 -11.30
N LYS A 101 -9.45 5.53 -12.04
CA LYS A 101 -10.59 5.80 -12.92
C LYS A 101 -10.71 4.74 -14.02
N ARG A 102 -9.61 4.39 -14.68
CA ARG A 102 -9.57 3.40 -15.76
C ARG A 102 -10.06 2.03 -15.31
N GLU A 103 -9.61 1.56 -14.16
CA GLU A 103 -9.95 0.21 -13.68
C GLU A 103 -11.38 0.15 -13.11
N LEU A 104 -11.81 1.17 -12.36
CA LEU A 104 -13.16 1.19 -11.80
C LEU A 104 -14.24 1.39 -12.89
N ALA A 105 -13.95 2.16 -13.94
CA ALA A 105 -14.87 2.38 -15.05
C ALA A 105 -15.26 1.11 -15.81
N GLN A 106 -14.50 0.02 -15.66
CA GLN A 106 -14.83 -1.30 -16.25
C GLN A 106 -16.04 -1.94 -15.58
N SER A 107 -16.35 -1.56 -14.34
CA SER A 107 -17.37 -2.18 -13.51
C SER A 107 -18.52 -1.24 -13.13
N LEU A 108 -18.25 0.06 -13.01
CA LEU A 108 -19.21 1.09 -12.63
C LEU A 108 -19.02 2.36 -13.47
N PRO A 109 -20.10 3.03 -13.92
CA PRO A 109 -20.02 4.38 -14.44
C PRO A 109 -19.35 5.33 -13.44
N VAL A 110 -18.48 6.22 -13.95
CA VAL A 110 -17.82 7.24 -13.13
C VAL A 110 -18.75 8.45 -13.00
N ALA A 111 -19.23 8.71 -11.79
CA ALA A 111 -20.04 9.87 -11.45
C ALA A 111 -19.17 11.14 -11.32
N ASN A 112 -19.83 12.30 -11.42
CA ASN A 112 -19.17 13.61 -11.26
C ASN A 112 -19.15 14.12 -9.82
N ALA A 113 -19.93 13.52 -8.92
CA ALA A 113 -20.04 13.91 -7.51
C ALA A 113 -20.51 12.72 -6.65
N PRO A 114 -20.30 12.76 -5.31
CA PRO A 114 -20.96 11.87 -4.36
C PRO A 114 -22.49 11.97 -4.41
N GLY A 115 -23.17 10.90 -4.00
CA GLY A 115 -24.62 10.90 -3.85
C GLY A 115 -25.19 9.50 -3.55
N PRO A 116 -26.53 9.37 -3.47
CA PRO A 116 -27.20 8.09 -3.29
C PRO A 116 -26.79 7.07 -4.36
N GLY A 117 -26.42 5.86 -3.94
CA GLY A 117 -25.98 4.79 -4.84
C GLY A 117 -24.58 5.00 -5.44
N VAL A 118 -23.81 5.98 -4.97
CA VAL A 118 -22.44 6.25 -5.42
C VAL A 118 -21.44 5.78 -4.37
N ILE A 119 -20.46 4.97 -4.75
CA ILE A 119 -19.27 4.73 -3.91
C ILE A 119 -18.31 5.89 -4.10
N VAL A 120 -17.89 6.53 -3.01
CA VAL A 120 -16.82 7.54 -3.04
C VAL A 120 -15.49 6.88 -2.74
N VAL A 121 -14.54 7.01 -3.67
CA VAL A 121 -13.16 6.55 -3.50
C VAL A 121 -12.31 7.75 -3.09
N ARG A 122 -11.81 7.71 -1.85
CA ARG A 122 -10.87 8.70 -1.33
C ARG A 122 -9.53 8.01 -1.08
N ALA A 123 -8.55 8.36 -1.90
CA ALA A 123 -7.25 7.68 -1.91
C ALA A 123 -6.08 8.68 -1.86
N ALA A 124 -5.01 8.26 -1.19
CA ALA A 124 -3.77 9.01 -1.12
C ALA A 124 -2.56 8.12 -1.39
N ILE A 125 -1.53 8.73 -1.97
CA ILE A 125 -0.18 8.20 -1.93
C ILE A 125 0.42 8.67 -0.60
N THR A 126 0.77 7.73 0.24
CA THR A 126 1.25 7.99 1.59
C THR A 126 2.75 7.82 1.73
N ALA A 127 3.38 7.24 0.71
CA ALA A 127 4.82 7.09 0.66
C ALA A 127 5.39 7.11 -0.76
N VAL A 128 6.52 7.80 -0.96
CA VAL A 128 7.38 7.69 -2.16
C VAL A 128 8.86 7.69 -1.73
N SER A 129 9.58 6.63 -2.06
CA SER A 129 10.93 6.33 -1.57
C SER A 129 11.82 5.80 -2.68
N SER A 130 13.14 5.98 -2.55
CA SER A 130 14.15 5.39 -3.44
C SER A 130 15.38 4.86 -2.67
N LYS A 131 15.21 4.14 -1.55
CA LYS A 131 16.33 3.73 -0.66
C LYS A 131 16.32 2.24 -0.29
N THR A 132 17.52 1.70 -0.06
CA THR A 132 17.79 0.36 0.53
C THR A 132 17.62 0.41 2.07
N GLU A 133 16.79 -0.46 2.68
CA GLU A 133 16.23 -0.36 4.07
C GLU A 133 17.21 -0.31 5.29
N SER A 134 16.79 0.43 6.35
CA SER A 134 16.85 0.21 7.84
C SER A 134 17.02 1.54 8.63
N LEU A 135 16.16 1.86 9.62
CA LEU A 135 16.14 3.16 10.36
C LEU A 135 16.67 3.07 11.82
N LYS A 136 17.22 4.18 12.37
CA LYS A 136 17.62 4.37 13.79
C LYS A 136 16.75 5.42 14.54
N PRO A 137 16.70 5.42 15.89
CA PRO A 137 15.54 5.89 16.67
C PRO A 137 15.36 7.41 16.90
N TYR A 138 16.20 8.30 16.37
CA TYR A 138 16.21 9.71 16.79
C TYR A 138 15.82 10.73 15.71
N GLU A 139 15.21 10.30 14.61
CA GLU A 139 14.67 11.18 13.56
C GLU A 139 13.14 11.00 13.47
N PHE A 140 12.42 11.66 14.38
CA PHE A 140 10.95 11.68 14.38
C PHE A 140 10.42 12.61 13.29
N ILE A 141 9.98 12.03 12.16
CA ILE A 141 9.15 12.75 11.18
C ILE A 141 7.86 11.94 10.96
N PRO A 142 6.67 12.47 11.31
CA PRO A 142 5.41 11.71 11.31
C PRO A 142 4.92 11.45 9.89
N VAL A 143 5.19 10.25 9.34
CA VAL A 143 4.86 9.74 7.98
C VAL A 143 5.16 10.68 6.79
N ALA A 144 5.73 11.85 7.07
CA ALA A 144 5.98 12.94 6.15
C ALA A 144 7.33 12.91 5.47
N LEU A 145 8.15 11.89 5.72
CA LEU A 145 9.45 11.80 5.06
C LEU A 145 9.75 10.36 4.68
N VAL A 146 9.25 9.98 3.52
CA VAL A 146 9.43 8.63 3.04
C VAL A 146 10.87 8.48 2.56
N ALA A 147 11.57 7.54 3.21
CA ALA A 147 12.95 7.10 3.01
C ALA A 147 14.06 8.10 3.37
N ALA A 148 14.60 7.91 4.58
CA ALA A 148 15.71 8.54 5.32
C ALA A 148 17.06 7.81 5.63
N ALA A 149 17.69 7.03 4.73
CA ALA A 149 19.18 6.93 4.59
C ALA A 149 20.08 5.87 5.32
N VAL A 150 21.01 5.32 4.50
CA VAL A 150 22.39 4.78 4.67
C VAL A 150 22.66 3.39 5.28
N SER A 151 23.16 2.48 4.44
CA SER A 151 24.34 1.67 4.78
C SER A 151 25.47 2.01 3.79
N THR A 152 26.58 2.49 4.33
CA THR A 152 27.79 2.86 3.59
C THR A 152 28.47 1.60 3.06
N GLY A 153 28.60 1.49 1.74
CA GLY A 153 29.40 0.45 1.11
C GLY A 153 29.20 0.39 -0.39
N THR A 154 29.84 1.31 -1.12
CA THR A 154 29.91 1.43 -2.59
C THR A 154 28.63 1.94 -3.27
N GLY A 155 28.69 3.14 -3.86
CA GLY A 155 27.62 3.79 -4.66
C GLY A 155 27.38 3.12 -6.02
N ILE A 156 27.37 1.79 -6.07
CA ILE A 156 27.28 0.96 -7.29
C ILE A 156 26.12 -0.06 -7.18
N ARG A 157 25.14 0.16 -6.30
CA ARG A 157 24.01 -0.77 -6.12
C ARG A 157 22.67 -0.11 -6.40
N ASP A 158 21.83 -0.89 -7.10
CA ASP A 158 20.43 -0.60 -7.38
C ASP A 158 19.67 -0.16 -6.11
N GLN A 159 18.89 0.92 -6.23
CA GLN A 159 18.08 1.49 -5.16
C GLN A 159 16.60 1.14 -5.38
N GLU A 160 15.96 0.48 -4.41
CA GLU A 160 14.54 0.15 -4.53
C GLU A 160 13.66 1.40 -4.46
N THR A 161 12.66 1.48 -5.34
CA THR A 161 11.60 2.49 -5.24
C THR A 161 10.42 1.94 -4.46
N THR A 162 9.96 2.63 -3.42
CA THR A 162 8.80 2.20 -2.61
C THR A 162 7.67 3.21 -2.74
N LEU A 163 6.46 2.73 -3.01
CA LEU A 163 5.23 3.51 -2.93
C LEU A 163 4.33 2.94 -1.83
N GLY A 164 3.69 3.84 -1.07
CA GLY A 164 2.63 3.50 -0.14
C GLY A 164 1.33 4.16 -0.56
N THR A 165 0.22 3.48 -0.30
CA THR A 165 -1.12 4.01 -0.53
C THR A 165 -2.05 3.65 0.62
N GLU A 166 -2.94 4.59 0.89
CA GLU A 166 -4.09 4.38 1.75
C GLU A 166 -5.34 4.85 1.03
N ALA A 167 -6.41 4.05 1.11
CA ALA A 167 -7.69 4.40 0.53
C ALA A 167 -8.85 3.99 1.44
N GLN A 168 -9.88 4.83 1.45
CA GLN A 168 -11.17 4.52 2.03
C GLN A 168 -12.27 4.66 0.98
N PHE A 169 -13.26 3.79 1.12
CA PHE A 169 -14.43 3.73 0.27
C PHE A 169 -15.63 4.10 1.12
N LEU A 170 -16.41 5.09 0.68
CA LEU A 170 -17.51 5.66 1.46
C LEU A 170 -18.83 5.51 0.70
N ASP A 171 -19.93 5.36 1.43
CA ASP A 171 -21.26 5.59 0.88
C ASP A 171 -21.42 7.08 0.56
N GLY A 172 -21.78 7.41 -0.68
CA GLY A 172 -21.82 8.79 -1.18
C GLY A 172 -22.94 9.66 -0.60
N ALA A 173 -23.93 9.08 0.06
CA ALA A 173 -25.01 9.83 0.71
C ALA A 173 -24.76 10.04 2.21
N THR A 174 -24.18 9.05 2.88
CA THR A 174 -24.06 9.01 4.34
C THR A 174 -22.63 9.17 4.84
N HIS A 175 -21.64 9.09 3.95
CA HIS A 175 -20.21 9.03 4.28
C HIS A 175 -19.81 7.85 5.18
N LYS A 176 -20.67 6.83 5.31
CA LYS A 176 -20.34 5.59 6.03
C LYS A 176 -19.15 4.91 5.34
N VAL A 177 -18.14 4.52 6.12
CA VAL A 177 -17.00 3.74 5.60
C VAL A 177 -17.46 2.34 5.22
N LEU A 178 -17.22 1.96 3.97
CA LEU A 178 -17.55 0.67 3.36
C LEU A 178 -16.36 -0.28 3.35
N ALA A 179 -15.17 0.27 3.11
CA ALA A 179 -13.93 -0.48 3.09
C ALA A 179 -12.74 0.46 3.27
N GLN A 180 -11.62 -0.10 3.71
CA GLN A 180 -10.36 0.59 3.86
C GLN A 180 -9.21 -0.33 3.46
N VAL A 181 -8.15 0.24 2.91
CA VAL A 181 -6.94 -0.50 2.55
C VAL A 181 -5.70 0.35 2.79
N VAL A 182 -4.65 -0.30 3.30
CA VAL A 182 -3.30 0.22 3.40
C VAL A 182 -2.37 -0.78 2.74
N ARG A 183 -1.52 -0.29 1.84
CA ARG A 183 -0.62 -1.14 1.07
C ARG A 183 0.68 -0.40 0.74
N LYS A 184 1.76 -1.17 0.66
CA LYS A 184 3.03 -0.75 0.05
C LYS A 184 3.34 -1.60 -1.18
N GLY A 185 4.17 -1.07 -2.06
CA GLY A 185 4.64 -1.76 -3.26
C GLY A 185 6.00 -1.25 -3.69
N THR A 186 6.78 -2.13 -4.30
CA THR A 186 8.13 -1.83 -4.78
C THR A 186 8.08 -1.68 -6.31
N GLY A 187 8.55 -0.52 -6.79
CA GLY A 187 8.68 -0.23 -8.21
C GLY A 187 9.99 -0.74 -8.78
N LYS A 188 10.35 -0.22 -9.94
CA LYS A 188 11.62 -0.50 -10.59
C LYS A 188 12.77 0.07 -9.76
N PRO A 189 13.90 -0.65 -9.63
CA PRO A 189 15.07 -0.10 -9.01
C PRO A 189 15.65 1.07 -9.84
N LEU A 190 16.25 2.03 -9.17
CA LEU A 190 17.10 3.05 -9.79
C LEU A 190 18.53 2.51 -9.85
N ALA A 191 19.25 2.76 -10.94
CA ALA A 191 20.59 2.22 -11.17
C ALA A 191 21.64 2.71 -10.15
N ASN A 192 21.42 3.88 -9.53
CA ASN A 192 22.32 4.45 -8.52
C ASN A 192 21.67 5.60 -7.73
N ASP A 193 22.46 6.15 -6.80
CA ASP A 193 22.14 7.29 -5.94
C ASP A 193 22.16 8.66 -6.64
N SER A 194 22.40 8.72 -7.95
CA SER A 194 22.36 9.94 -8.79
C SER A 194 21.22 9.99 -9.83
N GLN A 195 20.65 8.83 -10.22
CA GLN A 195 19.46 8.74 -11.10
C GLN A 195 18.20 9.39 -10.51
N VAL A 196 17.64 10.38 -11.21
CA VAL A 196 16.34 10.98 -10.86
C VAL A 196 15.22 9.98 -11.10
N MET A 197 14.35 9.79 -10.09
CA MET A 197 13.17 8.94 -10.17
C MET A 197 12.15 9.53 -11.15
N LYS A 198 11.54 8.68 -11.96
CA LYS A 198 10.45 9.00 -12.89
C LYS A 198 9.16 8.35 -12.42
N ALA A 199 8.01 8.93 -12.80
CA ALA A 199 6.72 8.29 -12.54
C ALA A 199 6.62 6.88 -13.15
N ASP A 200 7.27 6.66 -14.30
CA ASP A 200 7.38 5.37 -14.97
C ASP A 200 8.03 4.27 -14.15
N ASP A 201 8.86 4.63 -13.16
CA ASP A 201 9.54 3.66 -12.30
C ASP A 201 8.55 2.96 -11.37
N VAL A 202 7.35 3.50 -11.17
CA VAL A 202 6.35 2.98 -10.21
C VAL A 202 4.97 2.73 -10.81
N LYS A 203 4.84 2.89 -12.13
CA LYS A 203 3.59 2.62 -12.86
C LYS A 203 3.07 1.20 -12.63
N ASN A 204 3.96 0.21 -12.65
CA ASN A 204 3.60 -1.19 -12.42
C ASN A 204 2.96 -1.42 -11.04
N VAL A 205 3.43 -0.70 -10.01
CA VAL A 205 2.85 -0.76 -8.66
C VAL A 205 1.43 -0.19 -8.68
N ILE A 206 1.27 0.98 -9.27
CA ILE A 206 -0.03 1.65 -9.41
C ILE A 206 -1.02 0.81 -10.21
N ASP A 207 -0.59 0.23 -11.33
CA ASP A 207 -1.43 -0.62 -12.16
C ASP A 207 -1.86 -1.89 -11.43
N GLY A 208 -0.96 -2.51 -10.66
CA GLY A 208 -1.28 -3.64 -9.79
C GLY A 208 -2.35 -3.28 -8.75
N TRP A 209 -2.22 -2.12 -8.11
CA TRP A 209 -3.20 -1.64 -7.12
C TRP A 209 -4.56 -1.36 -7.72
N ALA A 210 -4.61 -0.67 -8.86
CA ALA A 210 -5.85 -0.33 -9.54
C ALA A 210 -6.55 -1.58 -10.07
N SER A 211 -5.80 -2.53 -10.64
CA SER A 211 -6.34 -3.83 -11.08
C SER A 211 -6.89 -4.62 -9.88
N ASP A 212 -6.15 -4.70 -8.78
CA ASP A 212 -6.61 -5.38 -7.56
C ASP A 212 -7.88 -4.75 -6.98
N LEU A 213 -8.03 -3.43 -7.09
CA LEU A 213 -9.25 -2.74 -6.69
C LEU A 213 -10.45 -3.19 -7.54
N HIS A 214 -10.32 -3.16 -8.86
CA HIS A 214 -11.37 -3.63 -9.77
C HIS A 214 -11.72 -5.11 -9.52
N GLN A 215 -10.71 -5.98 -9.42
CA GLN A 215 -10.94 -7.41 -9.16
C GLN A 215 -11.57 -7.66 -7.78
N SER A 216 -11.23 -6.85 -6.77
CA SER A 216 -11.87 -6.91 -5.45
C SER A 216 -13.35 -6.55 -5.54
N TYR A 217 -13.71 -5.51 -6.30
CA TYR A 217 -15.11 -5.15 -6.55
C TYR A 217 -15.87 -6.30 -7.24
N VAL A 218 -15.32 -6.86 -8.31
CA VAL A 218 -15.94 -7.98 -9.05
C VAL A 218 -16.13 -9.19 -8.14
N LYS A 219 -15.15 -9.51 -7.29
CA LYS A 219 -15.23 -10.63 -6.36
C LYS A 219 -16.30 -10.39 -5.28
N LEU A 220 -16.32 -9.20 -4.68
CA LEU A 220 -17.27 -8.87 -3.63
C LEU A 220 -18.72 -8.80 -4.14
N LYS A 221 -18.94 -8.41 -5.41
CA LYS A 221 -20.29 -8.32 -6.00
C LYS A 221 -20.91 -9.69 -6.29
N LYS A 222 -20.09 -10.74 -6.42
CA LYS A 222 -20.56 -12.12 -6.69
C LYS A 222 -21.05 -12.85 -5.44
N HIS A 223 -20.83 -12.28 -4.27
CA HIS A 223 -21.20 -12.82 -2.97
C HIS A 223 -22.26 -11.92 -2.32
#